data_AF-A0A0B1S7W0-F1
#
_entry.id   AF-A0A0B1S7W0-F1
#
_cell.length_a   1.000
_cell.length_b   1.000
_cell.length_c   1.000
_cell.angle_alpha   90.00
_cell.angle_beta   90.00
_cell.angle_gamma   90.00
#
_symmetry.space_group_name_H-M   'P 1'
#
loop_
_entity.id
_entity.type
_entity.pdbx_description
1 polymer ?
#
loop_
_entity_poly.entity_id
_entity_poly.type
_entity_poly.pdbx_seq_one_letter_code
_entity_poly.pdbx_strand_id
1 'polypeptide(L)'
;MTRKEKTDDISSYDYNTLIFFVNGKRIEENKVDPKTPLAVYLRDYLHLTGTKIGCNEGGCGACTVMISEISLRDNQIRHYSANACLMPICGVFGKAVTTVEGLGSVVSKRLHPVQERLAMTHGTQCGFCSPGFVMAMYALLRNSPSPTKAEINEALQGNLCRCTGYRPILEAFYSFSVKSDGQIKVSEDNGCPMGEQCCKVKKATVCKKEEAETSQESNGVINGVIEETGAGARSDKAYRQEKLKLTDLSQSAAYDPSQELIFPPEIKVKSLHHSSFAYAHDETMWFQPNKYSDLLELKRLHPDARIIAGNSEVAVELKFQFIKMKTAINPRQVPELHEVRLNRNGAYVGSGLSLTEMNDYLTRFIAELP
;
A
#
# COMPACT_ATOMS: atom_id res chain seq x y z
N MET A 1 -1.71 49.98 10.23
CA MET A 1 -2.19 48.75 10.89
C MET A 1 -2.86 47.89 9.83
N THR A 2 -2.09 47.01 9.20
CA THR A 2 -2.60 46.05 8.20
C THR A 2 -3.52 45.05 8.91
N ARG A 3 -4.70 44.84 8.32
CA ARG A 3 -5.69 43.85 8.74
C ARG A 3 -4.97 42.49 8.77
N LYS A 4 -4.63 41.95 9.95
CA LYS A 4 -4.14 40.57 10.05
C LYS A 4 -5.22 39.69 9.43
N GLU A 5 -4.91 39.00 8.35
CA GLU A 5 -5.73 37.90 7.86
C GLU A 5 -5.96 36.96 9.05
N LYS A 6 -7.22 36.68 9.35
CA LYS A 6 -7.59 35.77 10.43
C LYS A 6 -7.28 34.36 9.93
N THR A 7 -6.22 33.74 10.43
CA THR A 7 -5.78 32.39 10.02
C THR A 7 -6.79 31.29 10.32
N ASP A 8 -7.76 31.55 11.21
CA ASP A 8 -8.91 30.70 11.52
C ASP A 8 -10.14 30.97 10.64
N ASP A 9 -10.07 31.94 9.72
CA ASP A 9 -11.12 32.20 8.74
C ASP A 9 -10.94 31.28 7.52
N ILE A 10 -11.86 30.32 7.35
CA ILE A 10 -11.86 29.36 6.25
C ILE A 10 -11.87 30.04 4.87
N SER A 11 -12.45 31.23 4.75
CA SER A 11 -12.49 31.96 3.49
C SER A 11 -11.13 32.51 3.05
N SER A 12 -10.14 32.50 3.94
CA SER A 12 -8.76 32.94 3.64
C SER A 12 -7.88 31.85 3.00
N TYR A 13 -8.37 30.61 2.91
CA TYR A 13 -7.62 29.48 2.34
C TYR A 13 -7.83 29.38 0.83
N ASP A 14 -6.85 28.82 0.11
CA ASP A 14 -6.91 28.67 -1.34
C ASP A 14 -8.13 27.81 -1.77
N TYR A 15 -8.48 26.82 -0.94
CA TYR A 15 -9.63 25.94 -1.16
C TYR A 15 -10.45 25.76 0.11
N ASN A 16 -11.78 25.81 -0.08
CA ASN A 16 -12.78 25.52 0.95
C ASN A 16 -13.76 24.40 0.56
N THR A 17 -13.51 23.76 -0.57
CA THR A 17 -14.22 22.57 -1.06
C THR A 17 -13.22 21.43 -1.14
N LEU A 18 -13.60 20.24 -0.65
CA LEU A 18 -12.72 19.09 -0.68
C LEU A 18 -12.64 18.52 -2.09
N ILE A 19 -11.47 18.60 -2.72
CA ILE A 19 -11.20 18.09 -4.07
C ILE A 19 -10.21 16.92 -3.99
N PHE A 20 -10.60 15.77 -4.53
CA PHE A 20 -9.75 14.59 -4.65
C PHE A 20 -10.24 13.70 -5.78
N PHE A 21 -9.56 12.58 -6.02
CA PHE A 21 -9.94 11.65 -7.09
C PHE A 21 -10.16 10.25 -6.53
N VAL A 22 -11.13 9.53 -7.08
CA VAL A 22 -11.37 8.11 -6.79
C VAL A 22 -11.45 7.35 -8.10
N ASN A 23 -10.57 6.36 -8.30
CA ASN A 23 -10.50 5.55 -9.51
C ASN A 23 -10.44 6.40 -10.80
N GLY A 24 -9.69 7.51 -10.77
CA GLY A 24 -9.56 8.46 -11.88
C GLY A 24 -10.72 9.46 -12.03
N LYS A 25 -11.83 9.26 -11.32
CA LYS A 25 -12.96 10.21 -11.32
C LYS A 25 -12.74 11.31 -10.29
N ARG A 26 -12.93 12.56 -10.71
CA ARG A 26 -12.88 13.73 -9.85
C ARG A 26 -14.07 13.76 -8.88
N ILE A 27 -13.79 14.07 -7.62
CA ILE A 27 -14.77 14.26 -6.54
C ILE A 27 -14.61 15.67 -5.98
N GLU A 28 -15.75 16.36 -5.82
CA GLU A 28 -15.90 17.60 -5.07
C GLU A 28 -16.90 17.35 -3.95
N GLU A 29 -16.48 17.58 -2.71
CA GLU A 29 -17.29 17.33 -1.52
C GLU A 29 -17.38 18.58 -0.64
N ASN A 30 -18.60 18.87 -0.16
CA ASN A 30 -18.88 20.03 0.69
C ASN A 30 -19.94 19.83 1.79
N LYS A 31 -20.42 18.60 2.01
CA LYS A 31 -21.53 18.27 2.92
C LYS A 31 -21.25 17.08 3.82
N VAL A 32 -20.00 16.68 3.94
CA VAL A 32 -19.60 15.55 4.78
C VAL A 32 -18.74 16.03 5.92
N ASP A 33 -18.89 15.41 7.08
CA ASP A 33 -18.10 15.70 8.27
C ASP A 33 -16.59 15.46 8.00
N PRO A 34 -15.69 16.42 8.29
CA PRO A 34 -14.26 16.32 8.01
C PRO A 34 -13.57 15.06 8.54
N LYS A 35 -14.06 14.52 9.66
CA LYS A 35 -13.52 13.31 10.30
C LYS A 35 -14.15 12.00 9.79
N THR A 36 -15.04 12.07 8.80
CA THR A 36 -15.63 10.87 8.18
C THR A 36 -14.51 9.97 7.65
N PRO A 37 -14.44 8.69 8.08
CA PRO A 37 -13.43 7.77 7.55
C PRO A 37 -13.61 7.57 6.04
N LEU A 38 -12.52 7.54 5.29
CA LEU A 38 -12.53 7.33 3.85
C LEU A 38 -13.24 6.01 3.49
N ALA A 39 -13.07 4.96 4.29
CA ALA A 39 -13.78 3.69 4.07
C ALA A 39 -15.30 3.85 4.13
N VAL A 40 -15.82 4.68 5.04
CA VAL A 40 -17.25 4.99 5.14
C VAL A 40 -17.68 5.80 3.92
N TYR A 41 -16.91 6.84 3.57
CA TYR A 41 -17.20 7.68 2.40
C TYR A 41 -17.30 6.86 1.10
N LEU A 42 -16.30 6.02 0.83
CA LEU A 42 -16.26 5.16 -0.36
C LEU A 42 -17.50 4.26 -0.45
N ARG A 43 -17.93 3.69 0.67
CA ARG A 43 -19.02 2.70 0.70
C ARG A 43 -20.40 3.34 0.71
N ASP A 44 -20.61 4.33 1.55
CA ASP A 44 -21.95 4.82 1.87
C ASP A 44 -22.35 6.02 1.01
N TYR A 45 -21.37 6.79 0.50
CA TYR A 45 -21.59 7.95 -0.36
C TYR A 45 -21.27 7.67 -1.83
N LEU A 46 -20.16 6.97 -2.11
CA LEU A 46 -19.79 6.62 -3.49
C LEU A 46 -20.27 5.23 -3.94
N HIS A 47 -20.82 4.43 -3.03
CA HIS A 47 -21.30 3.06 -3.30
C HIS A 47 -20.22 2.12 -3.87
N LEU A 48 -18.94 2.41 -3.61
CA LEU A 48 -17.79 1.57 -3.90
C LEU A 48 -17.56 0.62 -2.73
N THR A 49 -18.36 -0.44 -2.69
CA THR A 49 -18.46 -1.34 -1.54
C THR A 49 -17.39 -2.44 -1.49
N GLY A 50 -16.48 -2.49 -2.46
CA GLY A 50 -15.36 -3.42 -2.54
C GLY A 50 -14.38 -3.27 -1.38
N THR A 51 -14.07 -2.03 -0.99
CA THR A 51 -13.30 -1.74 0.23
C THR A 51 -14.13 -2.15 1.45
N LYS A 52 -13.58 -3.03 2.31
CA LYS A 52 -14.31 -3.61 3.45
C LYS A 52 -13.89 -3.00 4.77
N ILE A 53 -14.83 -2.89 5.70
CA ILE A 53 -14.55 -2.47 7.08
C ILE A 53 -14.56 -3.72 7.96
N GLY A 54 -13.39 -4.11 8.48
CA GLY A 54 -13.23 -5.24 9.39
C GLY A 54 -13.11 -4.81 10.86
N CYS A 55 -11.93 -4.31 11.24
CA CYS A 55 -11.60 -3.97 12.63
C CYS A 55 -11.81 -2.49 13.02
N ASN A 56 -11.77 -1.54 12.07
CA ASN A 56 -11.78 -0.08 12.31
C ASN A 56 -10.60 0.52 13.11
N GLU A 57 -9.53 -0.24 13.32
CA GLU A 57 -8.32 0.21 14.04
C GLU A 57 -7.01 0.00 13.26
N GLY A 58 -7.08 -0.25 11.94
CA GLY A 58 -5.90 -0.45 11.09
C GLY A 58 -5.29 -1.86 11.09
N GLY A 59 -5.60 -2.72 12.07
CA GLY A 59 -4.92 -4.01 12.24
C GLY A 59 -5.19 -5.10 11.20
N CYS A 60 -6.33 -5.08 10.48
CA CYS A 60 -6.72 -6.20 9.60
C CYS A 60 -6.44 -6.01 8.10
N GLY A 61 -6.20 -4.78 7.63
CA GLY A 61 -5.96 -4.49 6.20
C GLY A 61 -7.13 -4.74 5.24
N ALA A 62 -8.33 -5.12 5.72
CA ALA A 62 -9.48 -5.36 4.84
C ALA A 62 -9.96 -4.07 4.11
N CYS A 63 -9.63 -2.91 4.68
CA CYS A 63 -9.93 -1.58 4.14
C CYS A 63 -8.77 -0.96 3.36
N THR A 64 -7.76 -1.75 2.98
CA THR A 64 -6.60 -1.21 2.25
C THR A 64 -7.03 -0.65 0.90
N VAL A 65 -6.62 0.59 0.64
CA VAL A 65 -6.71 1.29 -0.64
C VAL A 65 -5.31 1.79 -1.01
N MET A 66 -5.10 2.18 -2.26
CA MET A 66 -3.88 2.89 -2.64
C MET A 66 -4.15 4.39 -2.67
N ILE A 67 -3.27 5.17 -2.07
CA ILE A 67 -3.25 6.63 -2.17
C ILE A 67 -2.06 7.00 -3.05
N SER A 68 -2.33 7.85 -4.03
CA SER A 68 -1.34 8.49 -4.87
C SER A 68 -1.32 9.98 -4.59
N GLU A 69 -0.14 10.54 -4.41
CA GLU A 69 0.05 11.97 -4.16
C GLU A 69 1.37 12.45 -4.76
N ILE A 70 1.51 13.77 -4.87
CA ILE A 70 2.78 14.40 -5.23
C ILE A 70 3.53 14.71 -3.95
N SER A 71 4.75 14.20 -3.85
CA SER A 71 5.66 14.50 -2.75
C SER A 71 6.05 15.97 -2.76
N LEU A 72 5.91 16.63 -1.61
CA LEU A 72 6.27 18.04 -1.44
C LEU A 72 7.77 18.31 -1.49
N ARG A 73 8.60 17.26 -1.41
CA ARG A 73 10.06 17.37 -1.33
C ARG A 73 10.73 17.30 -2.69
N ASP A 74 10.37 16.30 -3.49
CA ASP A 74 11.01 15.98 -4.78
C ASP A 74 10.04 16.09 -5.98
N ASN A 75 8.79 16.51 -5.72
CA ASN A 75 7.75 16.71 -6.73
C ASN A 75 7.45 15.44 -7.56
N GLN A 76 7.78 14.26 -7.01
CA GLN A 76 7.50 12.96 -7.62
C GLN A 76 6.15 12.43 -7.17
N ILE A 77 5.49 11.67 -8.05
CA ILE A 77 4.29 10.94 -7.70
C ILE A 77 4.70 9.74 -6.84
N ARG A 78 4.08 9.59 -5.67
CA ARG A 78 4.25 8.43 -4.80
C ARG A 78 2.95 7.67 -4.68
N HIS A 79 3.07 6.35 -4.60
CA HIS A 79 1.97 5.43 -4.39
C HIS A 79 2.20 4.69 -3.08
N TYR A 80 1.22 4.65 -2.19
CA TYR A 80 1.32 3.86 -0.96
C TYR A 80 -0.02 3.25 -0.60
N SER A 81 0.02 2.10 0.08
CA SER A 81 -1.18 1.51 0.67
C SER A 81 -1.54 2.24 1.96
N ALA A 82 -2.84 2.40 2.21
CA ALA A 82 -3.34 3.02 3.45
C ALA A 82 -4.63 2.34 3.90
N ASN A 83 -4.83 2.27 5.22
CA ASN A 83 -6.09 1.80 5.79
C ASN A 83 -7.15 2.90 5.69
N ALA A 84 -8.12 2.73 4.78
CA ALA A 84 -9.17 3.73 4.58
C ALA A 84 -10.05 3.94 5.82
N CYS A 85 -10.08 3.00 6.77
CA CYS A 85 -10.84 3.17 8.03
C CYS A 85 -10.23 4.20 9.00
N LEU A 86 -8.92 4.51 8.86
CA LEU A 86 -8.24 5.51 9.69
C LEU A 86 -8.00 6.82 8.97
N MET A 87 -8.01 6.82 7.63
CA MET A 87 -7.85 8.03 6.82
C MET A 87 -9.12 8.91 6.91
N PRO A 88 -9.07 10.14 7.44
CA PRO A 88 -10.20 11.06 7.38
C PRO A 88 -10.37 11.56 5.95
N ILE A 89 -11.61 11.84 5.52
CA ILE A 89 -11.90 12.26 4.14
C ILE A 89 -11.18 13.56 3.75
N CYS A 90 -11.04 14.51 4.70
CA CYS A 90 -10.24 15.72 4.46
C CYS A 90 -8.73 15.45 4.31
N GLY A 91 -8.23 14.30 4.80
CA GLY A 91 -6.84 13.88 4.64
C GLY A 91 -6.44 13.49 3.22
N VAL A 92 -7.42 13.35 2.30
CA VAL A 92 -7.17 13.06 0.88
C VAL A 92 -7.34 14.27 -0.04
N PHE A 93 -7.46 15.49 0.51
CA PHE A 93 -7.43 16.70 -0.30
C PHE A 93 -6.20 16.73 -1.23
N GLY A 94 -6.43 16.95 -2.53
CA GLY A 94 -5.36 17.00 -3.54
C GLY A 94 -4.69 15.65 -3.82
N LYS A 95 -5.31 14.52 -3.44
CA LYS A 95 -4.79 13.16 -3.66
C LYS A 95 -5.68 12.34 -4.59
N ALA A 96 -5.15 11.21 -5.06
CA ALA A 96 -5.90 10.23 -5.81
C ALA A 96 -5.97 8.90 -5.06
N VAL A 97 -7.20 8.43 -4.82
CA VAL A 97 -7.51 7.15 -4.18
C VAL A 97 -7.83 6.13 -5.27
N THR A 98 -7.21 4.95 -5.18
CA THR A 98 -7.55 3.80 -6.00
C THR A 98 -8.07 2.69 -5.11
N THR A 99 -9.23 2.16 -5.46
CA THR A 99 -9.92 1.05 -4.79
C THR A 99 -9.88 -0.19 -5.65
N VAL A 100 -10.32 -1.35 -5.12
CA VAL A 100 -10.29 -2.62 -5.87
C VAL A 100 -11.11 -2.54 -7.15
N GLU A 101 -12.18 -1.75 -7.18
CA GLU A 101 -13.02 -1.50 -8.34
C GLU A 101 -12.31 -0.70 -9.45
N GLY A 102 -11.31 0.11 -9.08
CA GLY A 102 -10.53 0.91 -10.03
C GLY A 102 -9.56 0.08 -10.87
N LEU A 103 -9.17 -1.10 -10.39
CA LEU A 103 -8.23 -1.99 -11.08
C LEU A 103 -8.88 -2.75 -12.25
N GLY A 104 -10.16 -3.08 -12.11
CA GLY A 104 -10.86 -3.95 -13.03
C GLY A 104 -12.08 -4.61 -12.39
N SER A 105 -12.96 -5.12 -13.23
CA SER A 105 -14.20 -5.78 -12.81
C SER A 105 -14.63 -6.87 -13.80
N VAL A 106 -15.46 -7.79 -13.31
CA VAL A 106 -16.11 -8.79 -14.18
C VAL A 106 -17.09 -8.15 -15.17
N VAL A 107 -17.72 -7.03 -14.80
CA VAL A 107 -18.66 -6.30 -15.66
C VAL A 107 -17.94 -5.67 -16.85
N SER A 108 -16.77 -5.09 -16.63
CA SER A 108 -15.89 -4.57 -17.67
C SER A 108 -15.15 -5.66 -18.44
N LYS A 109 -15.36 -6.95 -18.10
CA LYS A 109 -14.67 -8.13 -18.66
C LYS A 109 -13.15 -8.01 -18.65
N ARG A 110 -12.61 -7.27 -17.68
CA ARG A 110 -11.17 -7.02 -17.53
C ARG A 110 -10.85 -7.05 -16.05
N LEU A 111 -10.16 -8.10 -15.62
CA LEU A 111 -9.56 -8.17 -14.30
C LEU A 111 -8.11 -7.75 -14.38
N HIS A 112 -7.63 -7.08 -13.34
CA HIS A 112 -6.22 -6.84 -13.18
C HIS A 112 -5.49 -8.17 -12.87
N PRO A 113 -4.26 -8.40 -13.35
CA PRO A 113 -3.52 -9.64 -13.09
C PRO A 113 -3.46 -10.02 -11.60
N VAL A 114 -3.36 -9.05 -10.69
CA VAL A 114 -3.40 -9.30 -9.23
C VAL A 114 -4.73 -9.93 -8.79
N GLN A 115 -5.87 -9.45 -9.32
CA GLN A 115 -7.19 -10.00 -9.02
C GLN A 115 -7.33 -11.41 -9.61
N GLU A 116 -6.94 -11.59 -10.87
CA GLU A 116 -7.02 -12.85 -11.60
C GLU A 116 -6.19 -13.94 -10.90
N ARG A 117 -4.90 -13.67 -10.65
CA ARG A 117 -4.00 -14.66 -10.04
C ARG A 117 -4.43 -15.02 -8.62
N LEU A 118 -4.91 -14.06 -7.81
CA LEU A 118 -5.43 -14.37 -6.48
C LEU A 118 -6.64 -15.32 -6.54
N ALA A 119 -7.52 -15.15 -7.52
CA ALA A 119 -8.67 -16.03 -7.72
C ALA A 119 -8.25 -17.43 -8.22
N MET A 120 -7.41 -17.50 -9.26
CA MET A 120 -6.97 -18.75 -9.90
C MET A 120 -6.11 -19.65 -9.00
N THR A 121 -5.43 -19.07 -8.01
CA THR A 121 -4.57 -19.78 -7.04
C THR A 121 -5.32 -20.27 -5.81
N HIS A 122 -6.65 -20.14 -5.79
CA HIS A 122 -7.49 -20.43 -4.62
C HIS A 122 -7.10 -19.56 -3.41
N GLY A 123 -6.58 -18.36 -3.68
CA GLY A 123 -6.22 -17.34 -2.69
C GLY A 123 -7.42 -16.67 -2.02
N THR A 124 -8.64 -17.08 -2.37
CA THR A 124 -9.89 -16.57 -1.85
C THR A 124 -10.81 -17.71 -1.42
N GLN A 125 -11.36 -17.61 -0.21
CA GLN A 125 -12.46 -18.46 0.28
C GLN A 125 -13.71 -17.61 0.57
N CYS A 126 -13.82 -17.03 1.77
CA CYS A 126 -14.96 -16.15 2.10
C CYS A 126 -14.96 -14.83 1.31
N GLY A 127 -13.83 -14.43 0.73
CA GLY A 127 -13.70 -13.22 -0.10
C GLY A 127 -13.59 -11.89 0.64
N PHE A 128 -13.84 -11.84 1.95
CA PHE A 128 -13.93 -10.57 2.67
C PHE A 128 -12.59 -9.80 2.72
N CYS A 129 -11.47 -10.50 2.93
CA CYS A 129 -10.14 -9.87 2.98
C CYS A 129 -9.51 -9.66 1.60
N SER A 130 -10.02 -10.32 0.55
CA SER A 130 -9.40 -10.34 -0.79
C SER A 130 -9.18 -8.94 -1.37
N PRO A 131 -10.13 -7.98 -1.29
CA PRO A 131 -9.89 -6.60 -1.73
C PRO A 131 -8.67 -5.95 -1.08
N GLY A 132 -8.49 -6.14 0.23
CA GLY A 132 -7.35 -5.59 0.97
C GLY A 132 -6.01 -6.16 0.49
N PHE A 133 -5.95 -7.48 0.28
CA PHE A 133 -4.77 -8.16 -0.26
C PHE A 133 -4.45 -7.71 -1.69
N VAL A 134 -5.47 -7.60 -2.54
CA VAL A 134 -5.31 -7.10 -3.91
C VAL A 134 -4.73 -5.70 -3.89
N MET A 135 -5.26 -4.80 -3.07
CA MET A 135 -4.80 -3.41 -3.03
C MET A 135 -3.40 -3.26 -2.42
N ALA A 136 -3.03 -4.09 -1.44
CA ALA A 136 -1.67 -4.12 -0.90
C ALA A 136 -0.64 -4.56 -1.96
N MET A 137 -0.92 -5.67 -2.65
CA MET A 137 -0.05 -6.15 -3.73
C MET A 137 0.01 -5.16 -4.90
N TYR A 138 -1.13 -4.55 -5.26
CA TYR A 138 -1.19 -3.54 -6.31
C TYR A 138 -0.33 -2.32 -5.98
N ALA A 139 -0.42 -1.78 -4.76
CA ALA A 139 0.41 -0.67 -4.33
C ALA A 139 1.91 -1.02 -4.38
N LEU A 140 2.29 -2.25 -4.03
CA LEU A 140 3.68 -2.72 -4.18
C LEU A 140 4.10 -2.72 -5.66
N LEU A 141 3.31 -3.32 -6.56
CA LEU A 141 3.64 -3.40 -7.99
C LEU A 141 3.75 -2.02 -8.67
N ARG A 142 3.04 -1.02 -8.15
CA ARG A 142 3.12 0.37 -8.61
C ARG A 142 4.43 1.06 -8.23
N ASN A 143 5.14 0.58 -7.21
CA ASN A 143 6.45 1.09 -6.79
C ASN A 143 7.60 0.19 -7.27
N SER A 144 7.38 -1.12 -7.32
CA SER A 144 8.33 -2.13 -7.78
C SER A 144 7.61 -3.09 -8.73
N PRO A 145 7.69 -2.89 -10.06
CA PRO A 145 7.05 -3.76 -11.05
C PRO A 145 7.56 -5.22 -11.05
N SER A 146 8.67 -5.47 -10.37
CA SER A 146 9.34 -6.77 -10.28
C SER A 146 9.85 -6.97 -8.85
N PRO A 147 8.93 -7.14 -7.87
CA PRO A 147 9.30 -7.18 -6.47
C PRO A 147 9.96 -8.50 -6.10
N THR A 148 10.74 -8.50 -5.04
CA THR A 148 11.25 -9.70 -4.38
C THR A 148 10.16 -10.32 -3.49
N LYS A 149 10.35 -11.58 -3.08
CA LYS A 149 9.44 -12.21 -2.11
C LYS A 149 9.45 -11.52 -0.75
N ALA A 150 10.58 -10.94 -0.35
CA ALA A 150 10.70 -10.22 0.91
C ALA A 150 9.82 -8.97 0.89
N GLU A 151 9.89 -8.16 -0.18
CA GLU A 151 9.02 -6.99 -0.37
C GLU A 151 7.54 -7.37 -0.43
N ILE A 152 7.20 -8.51 -1.07
CA ILE A 152 5.82 -9.03 -1.05
C ILE A 152 5.39 -9.35 0.38
N ASN A 153 6.21 -10.04 1.18
CA ASN A 153 5.84 -10.37 2.55
C ASN A 153 5.67 -9.12 3.41
N GLU A 154 6.55 -8.13 3.25
CA GLU A 154 6.47 -6.84 3.93
C GLU A 154 5.17 -6.10 3.59
N ALA A 155 4.85 -5.99 2.30
CA ALA A 155 3.63 -5.32 1.83
C ALA A 155 2.33 -5.95 2.37
N LEU A 156 2.38 -7.23 2.79
CA LEU A 156 1.21 -7.96 3.29
C LEU A 156 1.14 -8.06 4.82
N GLN A 157 2.12 -7.55 5.57
CA GLN A 157 2.15 -7.66 7.05
C GLN A 157 0.88 -7.11 7.71
N GLY A 158 0.27 -6.07 7.12
CA GLY A 158 -0.96 -5.45 7.62
C GLY A 158 -2.26 -6.13 7.17
N ASN A 159 -2.21 -7.26 6.45
CA ASN A 159 -3.39 -7.91 5.89
C ASN A 159 -3.67 -9.26 6.56
N LEU A 160 -4.83 -9.38 7.21
CA LEU A 160 -5.22 -10.60 7.91
C LEU A 160 -6.21 -11.45 7.10
N CYS A 161 -5.97 -12.76 7.08
CA CYS A 161 -6.90 -13.74 6.54
C CYS A 161 -7.14 -14.88 7.54
N ARG A 162 -8.42 -15.18 7.81
CA ARG A 162 -8.79 -16.28 8.72
C ARG A 162 -9.06 -17.61 8.02
N CYS A 163 -9.28 -17.60 6.71
CA CYS A 163 -9.78 -18.76 5.98
C CYS A 163 -8.68 -19.52 5.21
N THR A 164 -7.80 -18.81 4.51
CA THR A 164 -6.92 -19.43 3.50
C THR A 164 -5.63 -20.01 4.06
N GLY A 165 -5.25 -19.62 5.28
CA GLY A 165 -3.94 -19.94 5.85
C GLY A 165 -2.77 -19.29 5.08
N TYR A 166 -3.02 -18.21 4.33
CA TYR A 166 -2.07 -17.39 3.56
C TYR A 166 -1.34 -18.08 2.40
N ARG A 167 -1.04 -19.37 2.49
CA ARG A 167 -0.30 -20.14 1.49
C ARG A 167 -0.77 -19.92 0.04
N PRO A 168 -2.08 -19.97 -0.31
CA PRO A 168 -2.50 -19.71 -1.70
C PRO A 168 -2.37 -18.24 -2.10
N ILE A 169 -2.49 -17.30 -1.17
CA ILE A 169 -2.31 -15.86 -1.41
C ILE A 169 -0.85 -15.58 -1.78
N LEU A 170 0.09 -16.11 -0.99
CA LEU A 170 1.52 -15.98 -1.26
C LEU A 170 1.92 -16.68 -2.56
N GLU A 171 1.35 -17.85 -2.84
CA GLU A 171 1.55 -18.53 -4.13
C GLU A 171 1.12 -17.65 -5.31
N ALA A 172 -0.03 -16.98 -5.20
CA ALA A 172 -0.48 -16.01 -6.18
C ALA A 172 0.51 -14.87 -6.38
N PHE A 173 0.95 -14.24 -5.28
CA PHE A 173 1.70 -13.00 -5.36
C PHE A 173 3.19 -13.23 -5.67
N TYR A 174 3.76 -14.35 -5.24
CA TYR A 174 5.11 -14.76 -5.66
C TYR A 174 5.22 -15.02 -7.16
N SER A 175 4.11 -15.22 -7.87
CA SER A 175 4.14 -15.27 -9.34
C SER A 175 4.52 -13.94 -10.01
N PHE A 176 4.48 -12.82 -9.28
CA PHE A 176 4.99 -11.52 -9.74
C PHE A 176 6.46 -11.30 -9.37
N SER A 177 7.05 -12.17 -8.54
CA SER A 177 8.41 -11.96 -8.07
C SER A 177 9.46 -12.35 -9.11
N VAL A 178 10.52 -11.55 -9.22
CA VAL A 178 11.74 -11.97 -9.91
C VAL A 178 12.51 -12.93 -9.01
N LYS A 179 13.11 -13.96 -9.60
CA LYS A 179 14.16 -14.72 -8.90
C LYS A 179 15.33 -13.75 -8.74
N SER A 180 15.47 -13.13 -7.57
CA SER A 180 16.80 -12.79 -7.11
C SER A 180 17.59 -14.10 -7.09
N ASP A 181 18.85 -14.03 -7.45
CA ASP A 181 19.76 -15.12 -7.76
C ASP A 181 20.00 -16.10 -6.58
N GLY A 182 19.27 -15.93 -5.46
CA GLY A 182 19.17 -16.84 -4.35
C GLY A 182 18.14 -17.95 -4.63
N GLN A 183 18.63 -19.12 -5.01
CA GLN A 183 17.99 -20.38 -4.65
C GLN A 183 17.57 -20.28 -3.18
N ILE A 184 16.26 -20.31 -2.89
CA ILE A 184 15.79 -20.59 -1.54
C ILE A 184 16.08 -22.06 -1.30
N LYS A 185 17.30 -22.35 -0.84
CA LYS A 185 17.53 -23.55 -0.05
C LYS A 185 16.76 -23.33 1.25
N VAL A 186 15.82 -24.21 1.52
CA VAL A 186 15.24 -24.32 2.87
C VAL A 186 16.42 -24.65 3.80
N SER A 187 16.86 -23.70 4.61
CA SER A 187 17.81 -23.89 5.71
C SER A 187 17.08 -23.84 7.05
N GLU A 188 17.74 -24.32 8.11
CA GLU A 188 17.21 -24.42 9.47
C GLU A 188 16.64 -23.10 10.01
N ASP A 189 17.15 -21.96 9.54
CA ASP A 189 16.82 -20.64 10.09
C ASP A 189 15.54 -20.01 9.52
N ASN A 190 15.02 -20.51 8.39
CA ASN A 190 13.80 -20.01 7.75
C ASN A 190 12.80 -21.13 7.38
N GLY A 191 12.97 -22.29 8.02
CA GLY A 191 12.20 -23.49 7.74
C GLY A 191 10.86 -23.55 8.46
N CYS A 192 9.89 -24.18 7.79
CA CYS A 192 8.67 -24.70 8.40
C CYS A 192 8.92 -25.21 9.84
N PRO A 193 8.03 -24.91 10.82
CA PRO A 193 8.22 -25.30 12.23
C PRO A 193 8.33 -26.82 12.48
N MET A 194 8.16 -27.63 11.43
CA MET A 194 8.36 -29.07 11.44
C MET A 194 9.84 -29.49 11.32
N GLY A 195 10.79 -28.57 11.11
CA GLY A 195 12.24 -28.87 11.09
C GLY A 195 12.60 -30.03 10.16
N GLU A 196 13.30 -31.05 10.65
CA GLU A 196 13.66 -32.28 9.91
C GLU A 196 12.45 -33.12 9.44
N GLN A 197 11.26 -32.88 9.97
CA GLN A 197 10.01 -33.49 9.53
C GLN A 197 9.33 -32.69 8.40
N CYS A 198 9.93 -31.57 7.97
CA CYS A 198 9.48 -30.85 6.79
C CYS A 198 9.47 -31.79 5.58
N CYS A 199 8.32 -31.89 4.92
CA CYS A 199 8.12 -32.77 3.76
C CYS A 199 9.06 -32.46 2.57
N LYS A 200 9.80 -31.35 2.62
CA LYS A 200 10.81 -30.94 1.63
C LYS A 200 12.25 -31.32 1.98
N VAL A 201 12.55 -31.75 3.20
CA VAL A 201 13.93 -32.01 3.66
C VAL A 201 14.39 -33.45 3.35
N LYS A 202 13.47 -34.40 3.12
CA LYS A 202 13.83 -35.80 2.90
C LYS A 202 13.82 -36.20 1.42
N LYS A 203 14.99 -36.18 0.78
CA LYS A 203 15.59 -37.27 -0.05
C LYS A 203 16.77 -36.77 -0.90
N ALA A 204 17.96 -36.74 -0.32
CA ALA A 204 19.21 -36.64 -1.09
C ALA A 204 20.32 -37.42 -0.38
N THR A 205 20.26 -38.75 -0.44
CA THR A 205 21.46 -39.56 -0.21
C THR A 205 21.34 -40.86 -0.99
N VAL A 206 22.44 -41.22 -1.65
CA VAL A 206 22.73 -42.46 -2.39
C VAL A 206 22.34 -42.46 -3.87
N CYS A 207 23.28 -42.01 -4.73
CA CYS A 207 23.99 -42.89 -5.67
C CYS A 207 25.05 -42.08 -6.46
N LYS A 208 26.33 -42.49 -6.34
CA LYS A 208 27.49 -41.99 -7.09
C LYS A 208 27.55 -42.65 -8.48
N LYS A 209 27.96 -41.91 -9.52
CA LYS A 209 29.13 -42.22 -10.40
C LYS A 209 29.35 -41.13 -11.48
N GLU A 210 30.62 -41.01 -11.84
CA GLU A 210 31.31 -40.00 -12.66
C GLU A 210 31.03 -40.11 -14.18
N GLU A 211 31.05 -38.97 -14.90
CA GLU A 211 32.01 -38.61 -15.97
C GLU A 211 31.47 -37.57 -16.99
N ALA A 212 32.37 -36.66 -17.38
CA ALA A 212 32.52 -35.90 -18.64
C ALA A 212 31.56 -34.73 -19.04
N GLU A 213 32.08 -33.51 -18.81
CA GLU A 213 32.30 -32.36 -19.72
C GLU A 213 31.34 -31.91 -20.85
N THR A 214 31.22 -30.57 -20.91
CA THR A 214 30.71 -29.66 -21.99
C THR A 214 29.19 -29.72 -22.24
N SER A 215 28.43 -28.64 -22.39
CA SER A 215 28.68 -27.28 -22.87
C SER A 215 27.62 -26.31 -22.31
N GLN A 216 27.92 -25.01 -22.40
CA GLN A 216 27.02 -23.89 -22.14
C GLN A 216 25.63 -24.09 -22.77
N GLU A 217 24.57 -23.80 -22.01
CA GLU A 217 23.34 -23.23 -22.57
C GLU A 217 22.52 -22.51 -21.49
N SER A 218 22.21 -21.26 -21.82
CA SER A 218 21.44 -20.28 -21.06
C SER A 218 19.95 -20.61 -21.07
N ASN A 219 19.31 -20.77 -19.91
CA ASN A 219 17.84 -20.83 -19.84
C ASN A 219 17.29 -19.80 -18.85
N GLY A 220 16.89 -18.66 -19.41
CA GLY A 220 16.00 -17.69 -18.78
C GLY A 220 14.58 -18.25 -18.65
N VAL A 221 13.91 -17.92 -17.55
CA VAL A 221 12.56 -18.40 -17.26
C VAL A 221 11.53 -17.41 -17.79
N ILE A 222 10.89 -17.78 -18.90
CA ILE A 222 9.59 -17.27 -19.32
C ILE A 222 8.61 -18.45 -19.17
N ASN A 223 7.43 -18.22 -18.58
CA ASN A 223 6.35 -19.23 -18.44
C ASN A 223 6.64 -20.48 -17.58
N GLY A 224 7.11 -20.30 -16.35
CA GLY A 224 6.67 -21.16 -15.23
C GLY A 224 6.90 -22.68 -15.33
N VAL A 225 7.97 -23.14 -15.98
CA VAL A 225 8.44 -24.54 -15.89
C VAL A 225 9.84 -24.56 -15.26
N ILE A 226 10.02 -25.44 -14.28
CA ILE A 226 11.34 -25.78 -13.71
C ILE A 226 11.75 -27.07 -14.42
N GLU A 227 12.78 -27.03 -15.25
CA GLU A 227 13.37 -28.23 -15.83
C GLU A 227 14.38 -28.84 -14.84
N GLU A 228 14.18 -30.12 -14.49
CA GLU A 228 15.23 -30.95 -13.92
C GLU A 228 15.59 -32.04 -14.93
N THR A 229 16.86 -32.04 -15.35
CA THR A 229 17.48 -33.05 -16.18
C THR A 229 17.75 -34.31 -15.35
N GLY A 230 17.01 -35.38 -15.63
CA GLY A 230 17.22 -36.68 -14.97
C GLY A 230 16.40 -37.79 -15.64
N ALA A 231 16.98 -38.44 -16.64
CA ALA A 231 16.37 -39.56 -17.35
C ALA A 231 16.29 -40.81 -16.45
N GLY A 232 15.11 -41.43 -16.39
CA GLY A 232 14.97 -42.85 -16.05
C GLY A 232 14.33 -43.21 -14.70
N ALA A 233 13.04 -42.95 -14.53
CA ALA A 233 12.12 -43.80 -13.75
C ALA A 233 10.67 -43.33 -13.97
N ARG A 234 10.11 -43.59 -15.16
CA ARG A 234 8.67 -43.40 -15.43
C ARG A 234 7.90 -44.57 -14.82
N SER A 235 7.31 -44.37 -13.63
CA SER A 235 6.01 -44.94 -13.26
C SER A 235 5.57 -44.42 -11.88
N ASP A 236 4.30 -44.02 -11.80
CA ASP A 236 3.51 -43.57 -10.63
C ASP A 236 3.78 -42.23 -9.94
N LYS A 237 5.02 -41.80 -9.68
CA LYS A 237 5.22 -40.54 -8.92
C LYS A 237 5.04 -39.28 -9.77
N ALA A 238 5.65 -39.24 -10.94
CA ALA A 238 5.50 -38.14 -11.90
C ALA A 238 4.06 -38.02 -12.41
N TYR A 239 3.37 -39.15 -12.60
CA TYR A 239 1.97 -39.18 -13.04
C TYR A 239 1.00 -38.61 -11.99
N ARG A 240 1.24 -38.84 -10.68
CA ARG A 240 0.47 -38.17 -9.61
C ARG A 240 0.81 -36.69 -9.49
N GLN A 241 2.06 -36.29 -9.72
CA GLN A 241 2.48 -34.88 -9.66
C GLN A 241 1.92 -34.02 -10.80
N GLU A 242 1.89 -34.54 -12.03
CA GLU A 242 1.27 -33.84 -13.18
C GLU A 242 -0.25 -33.64 -13.01
N LYS A 243 -0.95 -34.57 -12.35
CA LYS A 243 -2.41 -34.51 -12.15
C LYS A 243 -2.89 -33.74 -10.91
N LEU A 244 -1.99 -33.26 -10.05
CA LEU A 244 -2.35 -32.60 -8.78
C LEU A 244 -1.89 -31.14 -8.68
N LYS A 245 -1.55 -30.48 -9.80
CA LYS A 245 -1.31 -29.04 -9.79
C LYS A 245 -2.67 -28.33 -9.69
N LEU A 246 -2.99 -27.79 -8.52
CA LEU A 246 -4.26 -27.08 -8.27
C LEU A 246 -4.37 -25.75 -9.03
N THR A 247 -3.24 -25.24 -9.52
CA THR A 247 -3.15 -23.91 -10.10
C THR A 247 -2.37 -23.95 -11.40
N ASP A 248 -2.99 -23.42 -12.46
CA ASP A 248 -2.32 -23.15 -13.72
C ASP A 248 -2.47 -21.67 -14.05
N LEU A 249 -1.35 -20.95 -14.10
CA LEU A 249 -1.28 -19.53 -14.44
C LEU A 249 -0.82 -19.30 -15.88
N SER A 250 -0.68 -20.36 -16.69
CA SER A 250 -0.24 -20.27 -18.10
C SER A 250 -1.14 -19.38 -18.94
N GLN A 251 -2.44 -19.31 -18.59
CA GLN A 251 -3.45 -18.49 -19.26
C GLN A 251 -3.65 -17.12 -18.60
N SER A 252 -3.01 -16.85 -17.46
CA SER A 252 -3.15 -15.57 -16.77
C SER A 252 -2.41 -14.47 -17.54
N ALA A 253 -3.00 -13.27 -17.56
CA ALA A 253 -2.37 -12.15 -18.23
C ALA A 253 -1.03 -11.78 -17.56
N ALA A 254 -0.07 -11.36 -18.39
CA ALA A 254 1.14 -10.73 -17.91
C ALA A 254 0.79 -9.38 -17.25
N TYR A 255 1.58 -9.00 -16.25
CA TYR A 255 1.50 -7.66 -15.68
C TYR A 255 2.18 -6.67 -16.62
N ASP A 256 1.44 -5.65 -17.05
CA ASP A 256 1.94 -4.56 -17.89
C ASP A 256 1.81 -3.23 -17.13
N PRO A 257 2.91 -2.70 -16.58
CA PRO A 257 2.90 -1.43 -15.83
C PRO A 257 2.48 -0.22 -16.67
N SER A 258 2.52 -0.30 -18.00
CA SER A 258 2.12 0.82 -18.88
C SER A 258 0.61 1.02 -18.95
N GLN A 259 -0.17 0.00 -18.60
CA GLN A 259 -1.63 -0.01 -18.69
C GLN A 259 -2.32 0.39 -17.39
N GLU A 260 -1.54 0.94 -16.46
CA GLU A 260 -2.00 1.38 -15.16
C GLU A 260 -2.83 2.66 -15.21
N LEU A 261 -3.63 2.87 -14.16
CA LEU A 261 -4.36 4.13 -13.99
C LEU A 261 -3.39 5.31 -13.95
N ILE A 262 -3.60 6.24 -14.88
CA ILE A 262 -2.85 7.49 -14.99
C ILE A 262 -3.15 8.35 -13.76
N PHE A 263 -2.10 8.97 -13.21
CA PHE A 263 -2.26 9.93 -12.14
C PHE A 263 -3.02 11.18 -12.63
N PRO A 264 -4.09 11.64 -11.93
CA PRO A 264 -4.90 12.76 -12.39
C PRO A 264 -4.07 14.04 -12.62
N PRO A 265 -3.94 14.52 -13.89
CA PRO A 265 -3.07 15.65 -14.20
C PRO A 265 -3.50 16.94 -13.51
N GLU A 266 -4.80 17.10 -13.22
CA GLU A 266 -5.36 18.27 -12.55
C GLU A 266 -4.69 18.55 -11.19
N ILE A 267 -4.32 17.52 -10.42
CA ILE A 267 -3.66 17.69 -9.12
C ILE A 267 -2.35 18.48 -9.27
N LYS A 268 -1.61 18.21 -10.35
CA LYS A 268 -0.35 18.90 -10.68
C LYS A 268 -0.63 20.28 -11.28
N VAL A 269 -1.52 20.37 -12.26
CA VAL A 269 -1.83 21.62 -12.98
C VAL A 269 -2.38 22.70 -12.04
N LYS A 270 -3.27 22.32 -11.12
CA LYS A 270 -3.86 23.23 -10.12
C LYS A 270 -3.05 23.35 -8.83
N SER A 271 -1.90 22.69 -8.76
CA SER A 271 -1.02 22.65 -7.57
C SER A 271 -1.72 22.28 -6.27
N LEU A 272 -2.76 21.43 -6.32
CA LEU A 272 -3.61 21.10 -5.16
C LEU A 272 -2.79 20.56 -3.97
N HIS A 273 -1.69 19.86 -4.25
CA HIS A 273 -0.79 19.32 -3.25
C HIS A 273 -0.05 20.39 -2.43
N HIS A 274 0.14 21.61 -2.95
CA HIS A 274 0.74 22.75 -2.23
C HIS A 274 -0.27 23.79 -1.72
N SER A 275 -1.50 23.78 -2.24
CA SER A 275 -2.53 24.75 -1.89
C SER A 275 -3.03 24.54 -0.47
N SER A 276 -3.15 25.63 0.28
CA SER A 276 -3.78 25.62 1.61
C SER A 276 -5.25 25.22 1.48
N PHE A 277 -5.74 24.45 2.46
CA PHE A 277 -7.11 23.95 2.45
C PHE A 277 -7.73 24.09 3.84
N ALA A 278 -8.95 24.61 3.91
CA ALA A 278 -9.73 24.58 5.14
C ALA A 278 -11.15 24.16 4.84
N TYR A 279 -11.79 23.47 5.78
CA TYR A 279 -13.11 22.91 5.54
C TYR A 279 -13.87 22.80 6.84
N ALA A 280 -15.15 23.14 6.82
CA ALA A 280 -16.02 22.99 7.98
C ALA A 280 -17.33 22.34 7.59
N HIS A 281 -17.80 21.51 8.50
CA HIS A 281 -19.14 20.93 8.46
C HIS A 281 -19.66 20.81 9.89
N ASP A 282 -20.87 21.30 10.13
CA ASP A 282 -21.46 21.44 11.46
C ASP A 282 -20.50 22.12 12.45
N GLU A 283 -20.13 21.44 13.54
CA GLU A 283 -19.19 21.95 14.56
C GLU A 283 -17.73 21.53 14.32
N THR A 284 -17.43 20.81 13.22
CA THR A 284 -16.08 20.28 12.98
C THR A 284 -15.36 21.11 11.93
N MET A 285 -14.19 21.62 12.30
CA MET A 285 -13.29 22.39 11.46
C MET A 285 -12.02 21.60 11.16
N TRP A 286 -11.58 21.64 9.92
CA TRP A 286 -10.34 21.08 9.43
C TRP A 286 -9.52 22.19 8.79
N PHE A 287 -8.29 22.37 9.27
CA PHE A 287 -7.34 23.32 8.70
C PHE A 287 -6.12 22.58 8.19
N GLN A 288 -5.67 22.93 6.99
CA GLN A 288 -4.48 22.39 6.35
C GLN A 288 -3.64 23.57 5.83
N PRO A 289 -2.86 24.20 6.73
CA PRO A 289 -1.99 25.32 6.35
C PRO A 289 -0.79 24.84 5.54
N ASN A 290 -0.30 25.70 4.65
CA ASN A 290 0.93 25.48 3.88
C ASN A 290 2.10 26.37 4.32
N LYS A 291 1.92 27.19 5.36
CA LYS A 291 2.96 28.01 5.97
C LYS A 291 3.14 27.65 7.44
N TYR A 292 4.39 27.63 7.90
CA TYR A 292 4.71 27.36 9.31
C TYR A 292 4.13 28.42 10.26
N SER A 293 4.13 29.70 9.86
CA SER A 293 3.51 30.79 10.65
C SER A 293 2.04 30.53 10.96
N ASP A 294 1.30 30.01 9.97
CA ASP A 294 -0.14 29.84 10.05
C ASP A 294 -0.47 28.62 10.92
N LEU A 295 0.35 27.56 10.84
CA LEU A 295 0.28 26.42 11.76
C LEU A 295 0.45 26.85 13.22
N LEU A 296 1.45 27.70 13.52
CA LEU A 296 1.69 28.20 14.88
C LEU A 296 0.53 29.08 15.36
N GLU A 297 0.03 29.97 14.52
CA GLU A 297 -1.08 30.85 14.86
C GLU A 297 -2.38 30.05 15.08
N LEU A 298 -2.69 29.08 14.21
CA LEU A 298 -3.83 28.18 14.40
C LEU A 298 -3.75 27.43 15.73
N LYS A 299 -2.56 26.92 16.10
CA LYS A 299 -2.39 26.24 17.38
C LYS A 299 -2.49 27.18 18.58
N ARG A 300 -2.17 28.46 18.41
CA ARG A 300 -2.38 29.51 19.43
C ARG A 300 -3.85 29.87 19.59
N LEU A 301 -4.60 29.97 18.49
CA LEU A 301 -6.03 30.28 18.48
C LEU A 301 -6.89 29.11 18.95
N HIS A 302 -6.49 27.88 18.59
CA HIS A 302 -7.16 26.63 18.94
C HIS A 302 -6.21 25.69 19.70
N PRO A 303 -5.91 25.98 20.99
CA PRO A 303 -4.95 25.20 21.78
C PRO A 303 -5.36 23.74 21.95
N ASP A 304 -6.66 23.45 21.92
CA ASP A 304 -7.27 22.11 22.00
C ASP A 304 -7.31 21.37 20.66
N ALA A 305 -7.01 22.04 19.53
CA ALA A 305 -7.02 21.40 18.21
C ALA A 305 -6.05 20.22 18.15
N ARG A 306 -6.51 19.09 17.60
CA ARG A 306 -5.67 17.90 17.39
C ARG A 306 -4.83 18.11 16.13
N ILE A 307 -3.53 17.87 16.24
CA ILE A 307 -2.65 17.80 15.08
C ILE A 307 -2.80 16.41 14.45
N ILE A 308 -3.19 16.35 13.18
CA ILE A 308 -3.44 15.08 12.46
C ILE A 308 -2.55 15.02 11.22
N ALA A 309 -1.53 14.18 11.28
CA ALA A 309 -0.76 13.78 10.09
C ALA A 309 -1.31 12.46 9.52
N GLY A 310 -0.92 11.30 10.08
CA GLY A 310 -1.37 9.98 9.63
C GLY A 310 -2.71 9.50 10.20
N ASN A 311 -3.19 10.11 11.30
CA ASN A 311 -4.44 9.78 11.99
C ASN A 311 -4.54 8.37 12.62
N SER A 312 -3.44 7.61 12.69
CA SER A 312 -3.44 6.24 13.24
C SER A 312 -3.78 6.14 14.73
N GLU A 313 -3.58 7.23 15.49
CA GLU A 313 -3.93 7.33 16.90
C GLU A 313 -5.33 7.94 17.10
N VAL A 314 -5.52 9.15 16.59
CA VAL A 314 -6.76 9.93 16.80
C VAL A 314 -7.99 9.23 16.24
N ALA A 315 -7.88 8.47 15.14
CA ALA A 315 -9.00 7.67 14.62
C ALA A 315 -9.45 6.58 15.62
N VAL A 316 -8.51 5.94 16.31
CA VAL A 316 -8.79 4.92 17.32
C VAL A 316 -9.41 5.56 18.56
N GLU A 317 -8.86 6.68 19.04
CA GLU A 317 -9.46 7.47 20.14
C GLU A 317 -10.90 7.89 19.81
N LEU A 318 -11.15 8.43 18.61
CA LEU A 318 -12.48 8.83 18.16
C LEU A 318 -13.46 7.65 18.14
N LYS A 319 -13.00 6.48 17.69
CA LYS A 319 -13.86 5.32 17.48
C LYS A 319 -14.13 4.53 18.75
N PHE A 320 -13.13 4.34 19.60
CA PHE A 320 -13.19 3.41 20.74
C PHE A 320 -13.14 4.11 22.10
N GLN A 321 -12.60 5.33 22.16
CA GLN A 321 -12.61 6.16 23.38
C GLN A 321 -13.67 7.28 23.32
N PHE A 322 -14.33 7.45 22.17
CA PHE A 322 -15.42 8.41 21.96
C PHE A 322 -15.05 9.85 22.31
N ILE A 323 -13.78 10.23 22.08
CA ILE A 323 -13.35 11.62 22.29
C ILE A 323 -14.10 12.56 21.34
N LYS A 324 -14.27 13.82 21.76
CA LYS A 324 -14.80 14.86 20.88
C LYS A 324 -13.64 15.63 20.25
N MET A 325 -13.69 15.76 18.94
CA MET A 325 -12.73 16.57 18.19
C MET A 325 -13.49 17.60 17.36
N LYS A 326 -13.39 18.87 17.76
CA LYS A 326 -14.01 20.01 17.07
C LYS A 326 -13.09 20.62 16.03
N THR A 327 -11.78 20.64 16.29
CA THR A 327 -10.81 21.24 15.39
C THR A 327 -9.65 20.29 15.16
N ALA A 328 -9.36 20.06 13.88
CA ALA A 328 -8.20 19.32 13.42
C ALA A 328 -7.30 20.25 12.59
N ILE A 329 -5.99 20.15 12.82
CA ILE A 329 -4.99 20.83 12.00
C ILE A 329 -4.10 19.76 11.37
N ASN A 330 -4.07 19.70 10.04
CA ASN A 330 -3.20 18.83 9.29
C ASN A 330 -1.98 19.63 8.79
N PRO A 331 -0.78 19.39 9.34
CA PRO A 331 0.39 20.20 9.02
C PRO A 331 1.19 19.64 7.82
N ARG A 332 0.65 18.66 7.07
CA ARG A 332 1.38 17.96 6.01
C ARG A 332 1.89 18.89 4.91
N GLN A 333 1.25 20.03 4.66
CA GLN A 333 1.69 20.96 3.62
C GLN A 333 2.77 21.93 4.06
N VAL A 334 3.20 21.89 5.34
CA VAL A 334 4.24 22.75 5.88
C VAL A 334 5.62 22.16 5.54
N PRO A 335 6.42 22.79 4.64
CA PRO A 335 7.66 22.20 4.15
C PRO A 335 8.70 21.96 5.23
N GLU A 336 8.78 22.84 6.23
CA GLU A 336 9.76 22.79 7.33
C GLU A 336 9.65 21.50 8.15
N LEU A 337 8.46 20.88 8.21
CA LEU A 337 8.24 19.62 8.92
C LEU A 337 8.73 18.39 8.16
N HIS A 338 9.16 18.52 6.91
CA HIS A 338 9.58 17.41 6.05
C HIS A 338 11.08 17.42 5.77
N GLU A 339 11.83 18.32 6.42
CA GLU A 339 13.27 18.40 6.26
C GLU A 339 14.00 17.19 6.85
N VAL A 340 15.04 16.74 6.16
CA VAL A 340 15.97 15.72 6.63
C VAL A 340 17.39 16.21 6.41
N ARG A 341 18.23 16.15 7.45
CA ARG A 341 19.62 16.61 7.39
C ARG A 341 20.50 15.66 8.18
N LEU A 342 21.60 15.21 7.60
CA LEU A 342 22.65 14.47 8.30
C LEU A 342 23.85 15.40 8.53
N ASN A 343 24.32 15.51 9.77
CA ASN A 343 25.50 16.30 10.11
C ASN A 343 26.41 15.53 11.09
N ARG A 344 27.54 16.14 11.46
CA ARG A 344 28.55 15.51 12.35
C ARG A 344 28.01 15.11 13.73
N ASN A 345 26.92 15.74 14.19
CA ASN A 345 26.33 15.50 15.51
C ASN A 345 25.15 14.52 15.45
N GLY A 346 24.69 14.13 14.26
CA GLY A 346 23.59 13.17 14.08
C GLY A 346 22.65 13.53 12.92
N ALA A 347 21.54 12.79 12.87
CA ALA A 347 20.48 12.98 11.89
C ALA A 347 19.33 13.82 12.47
N TYR A 348 18.89 14.81 11.72
CA TYR A 348 17.65 15.54 11.92
C TYR A 348 16.59 14.98 10.97
N VAL A 349 15.43 14.61 11.53
CA VAL A 349 14.29 14.05 10.79
C VAL A 349 13.05 14.85 11.17
N GLY A 350 12.44 15.53 10.20
CA GLY A 350 11.24 16.33 10.41
C GLY A 350 10.02 15.49 10.80
N SER A 351 9.17 16.03 11.67
CA SER A 351 8.01 15.32 12.25
C SER A 351 6.85 15.07 11.27
N GLY A 352 6.90 15.63 10.06
CA GLY A 352 5.92 15.43 8.99
C GLY A 352 6.17 14.18 8.16
N LEU A 353 7.36 13.57 8.27
CA LEU A 353 7.70 12.36 7.53
C LEU A 353 6.90 11.17 8.04
N SER A 354 6.48 10.30 7.12
CA SER A 354 5.95 9.00 7.48
C SER A 354 7.04 8.11 8.08
N LEU A 355 6.65 7.11 8.87
CA LEU A 355 7.60 6.12 9.40
C LEU A 355 8.31 5.34 8.27
N THR A 356 7.63 5.13 7.13
CA THR A 356 8.24 4.55 5.93
C THR A 356 9.34 5.45 5.37
N GLU A 357 9.07 6.75 5.17
CA GLU A 357 10.10 7.68 4.70
C GLU A 357 11.26 7.80 5.69
N MET A 358 10.97 7.81 6.99
CA MET A 358 11.99 7.79 8.03
C MET A 358 12.87 6.53 7.92
N ASN A 359 12.27 5.35 7.75
CA ASN A 359 13.00 4.10 7.56
C ASN A 359 13.91 4.14 6.31
N ASP A 360 13.39 4.66 5.19
CA ASP A 360 14.18 4.81 3.95
C ASP A 360 15.41 5.69 4.15
N TYR A 361 15.25 6.82 4.86
CA TYR A 361 16.35 7.72 5.17
C TYR A 361 17.36 7.11 6.12
N LEU A 362 16.90 6.48 7.20
CA LEU A 362 17.78 5.86 8.17
C LEU A 362 18.57 4.71 7.54
N THR A 363 17.94 3.92 6.66
CA THR A 363 18.63 2.86 5.92
C THR A 363 19.74 3.42 5.03
N ARG A 364 19.50 4.55 4.34
CA ARG A 364 20.54 5.25 3.56
C ARG A 364 21.66 5.78 4.45
N PHE A 365 21.33 6.40 5.57
CA PHE A 365 22.34 6.91 6.51
C PHE A 365 23.21 5.78 7.08
N ILE A 366 22.63 4.63 7.41
CA ILE A 366 23.37 3.46 7.87
C ILE A 366 24.35 2.96 6.79
N ALA A 367 23.98 3.04 5.51
CA ALA A 367 24.85 2.64 4.40
C ALA A 367 25.96 3.66 4.08
N GLU A 368 25.74 4.94 4.38
CA GLU A 368 26.68 6.04 4.09
C GLU A 368 27.64 6.35 5.25
N LEU A 369 27.26 6.03 6.48
CA LEU A 369 28.08 6.26 7.66
C LEU A 369 29.11 5.12 7.85
N PRO A 370 30.33 5.47 8.29
CA PRO A 370 31.44 4.52 8.45
C PRO A 370 31.24 3.49 9.57
#